data_AF-A0A7L8AF76-F1
#
_entry.id   AF-A0A7L8AF76-F1
#
_cell.length_a   1.000
_cell.length_b   1.000
_cell.length_c   1.000
_cell.angle_alpha   90.00
_cell.angle_beta   90.00
_cell.angle_gamma   90.00
#
_symmetry.space_group_name_H-M   'P 1'
#
loop_
_entity.id
_entity.type
_entity.pdbx_description
1 polymer ?
#
loop_
_entity_poly.entity_id
_entity_poly.type
_entity_poly.pdbx_seq_one_letter_code
_entity_poly.pdbx_strand_id
1 'polypeptide(L)'
;MKKILLLIILLILNSCTAKKTVTEYKERIVKDTVNVFKERLVTKQVIDTLLIEKPCDSLGNLKDFEKEIRTEKAKVTLKSVNGNIQVDVNLDSIVNQRIAEYKSTYKSKVDTKEVEIIKFRYPLWLIITAIVSILLNLVLLRIRLTF
;
A
#
# COMPACT_ATOMS: atom_id res chain seq x y z
N MET A 1 -41.95 -38.74 48.07
CA MET A 1 -41.28 -37.42 48.13
C MET A 1 -39.75 -37.51 48.08
N LYS A 2 -39.08 -38.33 48.92
CA LYS A 2 -37.60 -38.49 48.89
C LYS A 2 -37.00 -38.86 47.53
N LYS A 3 -37.65 -39.73 46.74
CA LYS A 3 -37.18 -40.12 45.40
C LYS A 3 -37.23 -38.98 44.37
N ILE A 4 -38.21 -38.08 44.49
CA ILE A 4 -38.35 -36.91 43.61
C ILE A 4 -37.29 -35.86 43.97
N LEU A 5 -37.03 -35.66 45.27
CA LEU A 5 -35.97 -34.77 45.75
C LEU A 5 -34.58 -35.18 45.22
N LEU A 6 -34.30 -36.48 45.22
CA LEU A 6 -33.02 -37.02 44.75
C LEU A 6 -32.82 -36.84 43.23
N LEU A 7 -33.91 -36.90 42.47
CA LEU A 7 -33.91 -36.69 41.01
C LEU A 7 -33.66 -35.22 40.65
N ILE A 8 -34.21 -34.28 41.43
CA ILE A 8 -33.96 -32.84 41.29
C ILE A 8 -32.50 -32.50 41.60
N ILE A 9 -31.92 -33.10 42.65
CA ILE A 9 -30.50 -32.89 43.01
C ILE A 9 -29.56 -33.38 41.89
N LEU A 10 -29.87 -34.53 41.28
CA LEU A 10 -29.08 -35.08 40.18
C LEU A 10 -29.11 -34.21 38.93
N LEU A 11 -30.24 -33.56 38.63
CA LEU A 11 -30.38 -32.63 37.50
C LEU A 11 -29.55 -31.36 37.67
N ILE A 12 -29.46 -30.82 38.90
CA ILE A 12 -28.69 -29.60 39.19
C ILE A 12 -27.19 -29.86 39.03
N LEU A 13 -26.69 -31.02 39.48
CA LEU A 13 -25.27 -31.37 39.41
C LEU A 13 -24.76 -31.54 37.96
N ASN A 14 -25.60 -32.01 37.04
CA ASN A 14 -25.23 -32.20 35.63
C ASN A 14 -25.24 -30.90 34.80
N SER A 15 -25.80 -29.81 35.33
CA SER A 15 -25.94 -28.54 34.59
C SER A 15 -24.72 -27.61 34.70
N CYS A 16 -23.76 -27.92 35.57
CA CYS A 16 -22.57 -27.09 35.81
C CYS A 16 -21.36 -27.55 34.96
N THR A 17 -21.45 -27.42 33.63
CA THR A 17 -20.27 -27.55 32.76
C THR A 17 -20.02 -26.23 32.03
N ALA A 18 -18.85 -25.63 32.26
CA ALA A 18 -18.45 -24.38 31.61
C ALA A 18 -18.21 -24.66 30.12
N LYS A 19 -19.03 -24.05 29.25
CA LYS A 19 -18.82 -24.13 27.80
C LYS A 19 -17.51 -23.40 27.45
N LYS A 20 -16.57 -24.12 26.83
CA LYS A 20 -15.31 -23.56 26.34
C LYS A 20 -15.62 -22.47 25.30
N THR A 21 -15.22 -21.24 25.57
CA THR A 21 -15.37 -20.11 24.64
C THR A 21 -14.28 -20.21 23.58
N VAL A 22 -14.67 -20.37 22.32
CA VAL A 22 -13.75 -20.30 21.18
C VAL A 22 -13.52 -18.82 20.88
N THR A 23 -12.29 -18.35 21.08
CA THR A 23 -11.87 -17.03 20.60
C THR A 23 -11.77 -17.09 19.08
N GLU A 24 -12.70 -16.45 18.38
CA GLU A 24 -12.62 -16.31 16.92
C GLU A 24 -11.61 -15.20 16.58
N TYR A 25 -10.50 -15.58 15.96
CA TYR A 25 -9.53 -14.63 15.44
C TYR A 25 -9.96 -14.24 14.02
N LYS A 26 -10.50 -13.04 13.83
CA LYS A 26 -10.71 -12.48 12.49
C LYS A 26 -9.43 -11.82 12.01
N GLU A 27 -8.78 -12.42 11.02
CA GLU A 27 -7.66 -11.78 10.33
C GLU A 27 -8.19 -10.67 9.42
N ARG A 28 -7.86 -9.41 9.72
CA ARG A 28 -8.15 -8.27 8.84
C ARG A 28 -7.15 -8.26 7.69
N ILE A 29 -7.59 -8.71 6.51
CA ILE A 29 -6.77 -8.65 5.29
C ILE A 29 -6.77 -7.19 4.78
N VAL A 30 -5.75 -6.42 5.14
CA VAL A 30 -5.51 -5.09 4.57
C VAL A 30 -4.64 -5.24 3.32
N LYS A 31 -5.16 -4.87 2.15
CA LYS A 31 -4.39 -4.80 0.90
C LYS A 31 -3.98 -3.36 0.65
N ASP A 32 -2.73 -3.03 0.93
CA ASP A 32 -2.15 -1.74 0.54
C ASP A 32 -1.72 -1.79 -0.93
N THR A 33 -2.11 -0.79 -1.72
CA THR A 33 -1.76 -0.68 -3.14
C THR A 33 -0.50 0.16 -3.30
N VAL A 34 0.55 -0.40 -3.89
CA VAL A 34 1.79 0.33 -4.21
C VAL A 34 1.72 0.82 -5.66
N ASN A 35 1.50 2.12 -5.85
CA ASN A 35 1.50 2.75 -7.18
C ASN A 35 2.92 3.22 -7.52
N VAL A 36 3.52 2.68 -8.60
CA VAL A 36 4.85 3.07 -9.08
C VAL A 36 4.69 4.08 -10.22
N PHE A 37 5.00 5.34 -9.96
CA PHE A 37 4.98 6.40 -10.98
C PHE A 37 6.36 6.50 -11.65
N LYS A 38 6.40 6.43 -12.99
CA LYS A 38 7.61 6.62 -13.79
C LYS A 38 7.51 7.93 -14.55
N GLU A 39 8.30 8.93 -14.16
CA GLU A 39 8.42 10.18 -14.90
C GLU A 39 9.43 10.02 -16.04
N ARG A 40 9.00 10.24 -17.29
CA ARG A 40 9.86 10.21 -18.47
C ARG A 40 10.12 11.65 -18.91
N LEU A 41 11.37 12.11 -18.78
CA LEU A 41 11.82 13.38 -19.35
C LEU A 41 12.20 13.15 -20.82
N VAL A 42 11.40 13.70 -21.74
CA VAL A 42 11.63 13.66 -23.19
C VAL A 42 12.09 15.03 -23.65
N THR A 43 13.34 15.15 -24.08
CA THR A 43 13.82 16.37 -24.76
C THR A 43 13.33 16.33 -26.22
N LYS A 44 12.73 17.41 -26.71
CA LYS A 44 12.17 17.48 -28.08
C LYS A 44 13.28 17.47 -29.14
N GLN A 45 12.95 16.95 -30.33
CA GLN A 45 13.81 17.00 -31.51
C GLN A 45 14.06 18.44 -31.94
N VAL A 46 15.27 18.75 -32.42
CA VAL A 46 15.64 20.06 -32.96
C VAL A 46 16.13 19.87 -34.39
N ILE A 47 15.54 20.62 -35.32
CA ILE A 47 15.92 20.66 -36.75
C ILE A 47 16.26 22.11 -37.05
N ASP A 48 17.49 22.35 -37.50
CA ASP A 48 17.99 23.68 -37.83
C ASP A 48 18.85 23.66 -39.10
N THR A 49 18.84 24.77 -39.84
CA THR A 49 19.63 24.94 -41.06
C THR A 49 20.38 26.27 -41.00
N LEU A 50 21.70 26.21 -41.04
CA LEU A 50 22.57 27.39 -41.14
C LEU A 50 23.02 27.56 -42.59
N LEU A 51 22.80 28.75 -43.16
CA LEU A 51 23.30 29.11 -44.48
C LEU A 51 24.35 30.21 -44.36
N ILE A 52 25.53 29.98 -44.93
CA ILE A 52 26.58 30.97 -45.10
C ILE A 52 26.58 31.37 -46.57
N GLU A 53 26.11 32.58 -46.83
CA GLU A 53 26.05 33.14 -48.18
C GLU A 53 27.42 33.68 -48.60
N LYS A 54 27.81 33.38 -49.85
CA LYS A 54 29.02 33.91 -50.51
C LYS A 54 30.28 33.84 -49.63
N PRO A 55 30.69 32.65 -49.17
CA PRO A 55 31.94 32.50 -48.43
C PRO A 55 33.13 32.99 -49.26
N CYS A 56 34.05 33.70 -48.62
CA CYS A 56 35.25 34.23 -49.26
C CYS A 56 36.22 33.10 -49.61
N ASP A 57 36.17 32.59 -50.84
CA ASP A 57 37.19 31.69 -51.38
C ASP A 57 38.17 32.48 -52.26
N SER A 58 39.46 32.29 -52.02
CA SER A 58 40.56 32.83 -52.82
C SER A 58 40.46 32.46 -54.32
N LEU A 59 39.72 31.41 -54.67
CA LEU A 59 39.53 30.90 -56.04
C LEU A 59 38.19 31.32 -56.68
N GLY A 60 37.35 32.11 -55.99
CA GLY A 60 36.14 32.73 -56.56
C GLY A 60 34.93 31.82 -56.78
N ASN A 61 35.11 30.49 -56.86
CA ASN A 61 34.03 29.51 -56.97
C ASN A 61 34.23 28.36 -55.99
N LEU A 62 33.34 28.27 -55.00
CA LEU A 62 33.30 27.14 -54.08
C LEU A 62 32.92 25.88 -54.87
N LYS A 63 33.83 24.89 -54.90
CA LYS A 63 33.56 23.59 -55.53
C LYS A 63 32.43 22.89 -54.78
N ASP A 64 31.54 22.20 -55.50
CA ASP A 64 30.50 21.42 -54.85
C ASP A 64 31.09 20.32 -53.97
N PHE A 65 30.61 20.25 -52.73
CA PHE A 65 30.94 19.22 -51.78
C PHE A 65 29.73 18.88 -50.92
N GLU A 66 29.68 17.63 -50.48
CA GLU A 66 28.70 17.16 -49.51
C GLU A 66 29.43 16.25 -48.52
N LYS A 67 29.24 16.51 -47.23
CA LYS A 67 29.74 15.68 -46.14
C LYS A 67 28.63 15.47 -45.12
N GLU A 68 28.40 14.22 -44.78
CA GLU A 68 27.47 13.83 -43.71
C GLU A 68 28.25 13.30 -42.51
N ILE A 69 27.92 13.80 -41.33
CA ILE A 69 28.36 13.24 -40.05
C ILE A 69 27.11 12.73 -39.33
N ARG A 70 27.07 11.42 -39.11
CA ARG A 70 25.97 10.75 -38.39
C ARG A 70 26.48 10.17 -37.09
N THR A 71 25.79 10.49 -36.01
CA THR A 71 25.99 9.93 -34.68
C THR A 71 24.68 9.26 -34.23
N GLU A 72 24.68 8.62 -33.06
CA GLU A 72 23.50 7.94 -32.52
C GLU A 72 22.29 8.88 -32.28
N LYS A 73 22.54 10.18 -32.11
CA LYS A 73 21.52 11.16 -31.71
C LYS A 73 21.48 12.41 -32.58
N ALA A 74 22.39 12.52 -33.56
CA ALA A 74 22.51 13.69 -34.41
C ALA A 74 22.92 13.31 -35.82
N LYS A 75 22.30 13.94 -36.81
CA LYS A 75 22.71 13.95 -38.21
C LYS A 75 23.06 15.39 -38.59
N VAL A 76 24.28 15.60 -39.07
CA VAL A 76 24.74 16.90 -39.58
C VAL A 76 25.16 16.72 -41.03
N THR A 77 24.51 17.46 -41.93
CA THR A 77 24.82 17.46 -43.36
C THR A 77 25.41 18.83 -43.74
N LEU A 78 26.64 18.83 -44.21
CA LEU A 78 27.34 20.02 -44.70
C LEU A 78 27.44 19.92 -46.23
N LYS A 79 26.86 20.88 -46.94
CA LYS A 79 26.80 20.88 -48.41
C LYS A 79 27.05 22.25 -49.00
N SER A 80 27.62 22.28 -50.20
CA SER A 80 27.67 23.48 -51.05
C SER A 80 26.42 23.51 -51.94
N VAL A 81 25.65 24.58 -51.89
CA VAL A 81 24.49 24.82 -52.78
C VAL A 81 24.63 26.19 -53.40
N ASN A 82 24.76 26.24 -54.72
CA ASN A 82 24.85 27.50 -55.49
C ASN A 82 25.97 28.45 -55.00
N GLY A 83 27.11 27.89 -54.60
CA GLY A 83 28.24 28.67 -54.08
C GLY A 83 28.10 29.11 -52.61
N ASN A 84 27.01 28.73 -51.93
CA ASN A 84 26.81 28.96 -50.49
C ASN A 84 27.07 27.69 -49.69
N ILE A 85 27.49 27.82 -48.44
CA ILE A 85 27.65 26.68 -47.53
C ILE A 85 26.38 26.53 -46.73
N GLN A 86 25.71 25.39 -46.84
CA GLN A 86 24.54 25.03 -46.05
C GLN A 86 24.90 23.91 -45.06
N VAL A 87 24.49 24.09 -43.81
CA VAL A 87 24.60 23.10 -42.74
C VAL A 87 23.21 22.75 -42.28
N ASP A 88 22.79 21.49 -42.44
CA ASP A 88 21.54 20.98 -41.90
C ASP A 88 21.85 20.13 -40.65
N VAL A 89 21.28 20.50 -39.51
CA VAL A 89 21.47 19.82 -38.21
C VAL A 89 20.13 19.22 -37.79
N ASN A 90 20.10 17.90 -37.61
CA ASN A 90 18.95 17.17 -37.09
C ASN A 90 19.36 16.42 -35.81
N LEU A 91 18.83 16.86 -34.67
CA LEU A 91 19.08 16.30 -33.35
C LEU A 91 17.85 15.52 -32.88
N ASP A 92 17.96 14.20 -32.78
CA ASP A 92 16.87 13.34 -32.36
C ASP A 92 16.52 13.54 -30.86
N SER A 93 15.26 13.27 -30.52
CA SER A 93 14.79 13.39 -29.14
C SER A 93 15.56 12.47 -28.20
N ILE A 94 16.09 13.00 -27.11
CA ILE A 94 16.78 12.20 -26.09
C ILE A 94 15.78 11.81 -25.01
N VAL A 95 15.47 10.51 -24.95
CA VAL A 95 14.69 9.93 -23.85
C VAL A 95 15.65 9.57 -22.73
N ASN A 96 15.77 10.44 -21.74
CA ASN A 96 16.61 10.17 -20.57
C ASN A 96 15.75 9.45 -19.52
N GLN A 97 15.62 8.12 -19.67
CA GLN A 97 14.88 7.29 -18.72
C GLN A 97 15.76 7.05 -17.49
N ARG A 98 15.87 8.07 -16.63
CA ARG A 98 16.45 7.88 -15.30
C ARG A 98 15.41 7.14 -14.47
N ILE A 99 15.54 5.82 -14.40
CA ILE A 99 14.72 5.00 -13.52
C ILE A 99 15.18 5.36 -12.10
N ALA A 100 14.59 6.39 -11.50
CA ALA A 100 14.65 6.57 -10.06
C ALA A 100 13.80 5.44 -9.47
N GLU A 101 14.38 4.24 -9.36
CA GLU A 101 13.84 3.14 -8.60
C GLU A 101 13.75 3.61 -7.14
N TYR A 102 12.66 4.30 -6.80
CA TYR A 102 12.27 4.46 -5.41
C TYR A 102 11.83 3.08 -4.92
N LYS A 103 12.82 2.27 -4.52
CA LYS A 103 12.61 1.08 -3.69
C LYS A 103 12.09 1.59 -2.35
N SER A 104 10.77 1.72 -2.21
CA SER A 104 10.15 1.83 -0.90
C SER A 104 10.38 0.49 -0.19
N THR A 105 11.45 0.39 0.58
CA THR A 105 11.65 -0.73 1.50
C THR A 105 10.57 -0.64 2.57
N TYR A 106 9.44 -1.31 2.33
CA TYR A 106 8.44 -1.49 3.36
C TYR A 106 9.02 -2.42 4.43
N LYS A 107 9.52 -1.86 5.52
CA LYS A 107 9.62 -2.58 6.79
C LYS A 107 8.23 -2.57 7.41
N SER A 108 7.35 -3.44 6.95
CA SER A 108 6.09 -3.70 7.64
C SER A 108 6.39 -4.45 8.93
N LYS A 109 6.71 -3.71 10.00
CA LYS A 109 6.42 -4.17 11.36
C LYS A 109 5.04 -3.65 11.72
N VAL A 110 4.01 -4.31 11.22
CA VAL A 110 2.65 -4.09 11.71
C VAL A 110 2.37 -5.18 12.73
N ASP A 111 2.88 -4.96 13.94
CA ASP A 111 2.44 -5.69 15.14
C ASP A 111 1.32 -4.91 15.82
N THR A 112 0.21 -4.71 15.12
CA THR A 112 -1.04 -4.30 15.77
C THR A 112 -2.11 -5.31 15.42
N LYS A 113 -2.04 -6.43 16.15
CA LYS A 113 -3.21 -7.29 16.35
C LYS A 113 -4.22 -6.44 17.12
N GLU A 114 -5.18 -5.86 16.42
CA GLU A 114 -6.41 -5.36 17.05
C GLU A 114 -7.13 -6.59 17.62
N VAL A 115 -6.81 -6.90 18.87
CA VAL A 115 -7.53 -7.93 19.62
C VAL A 115 -8.91 -7.34 19.87
N GLU A 116 -9.92 -7.80 19.14
CA GLU A 116 -11.30 -7.58 19.54
C GLU A 116 -11.46 -8.22 20.93
N ILE A 117 -11.36 -7.39 21.97
CA ILE A 117 -11.63 -7.79 23.34
C ILE A 117 -13.13 -8.03 23.40
N ILE A 118 -13.56 -9.25 23.07
CA ILE A 118 -14.92 -9.71 23.35
C ILE A 118 -15.14 -9.56 24.86
N LYS A 119 -15.84 -8.49 25.25
CA LYS A 119 -16.23 -8.25 26.64
C LYS A 119 -17.09 -9.43 27.08
N PHE A 120 -16.57 -10.20 28.02
CA PHE A 120 -17.27 -11.34 28.59
C PHE A 120 -18.58 -10.86 29.22
N ARG A 121 -19.71 -11.30 28.66
CA ARG A 121 -21.04 -11.04 29.22
C ARG A 121 -21.38 -12.17 30.19
N TYR A 122 -21.37 -11.88 31.48
CA TYR A 122 -21.78 -12.85 32.49
C TYR A 122 -23.21 -13.35 32.21
N PRO A 123 -23.47 -14.67 32.28
CA PRO A 123 -24.81 -15.19 32.07
C PRO A 123 -25.74 -14.70 33.19
N LEU A 124 -26.95 -14.26 32.83
CA LEU A 124 -27.93 -13.67 33.76
C LEU A 124 -28.27 -14.61 34.93
N TRP A 125 -28.24 -15.93 34.70
CA TRP A 125 -28.49 -16.93 35.74
C TRP A 125 -27.50 -16.84 36.90
N LEU A 126 -26.23 -16.51 36.65
CA LEU A 126 -25.19 -16.37 37.68
C LEU A 126 -25.48 -15.15 38.58
N ILE A 127 -25.95 -14.05 37.98
CA ILE A 127 -26.36 -12.85 38.72
C ILE A 127 -27.57 -13.16 39.60
N ILE A 128 -28.56 -13.87 39.07
CA ILE A 128 -29.77 -14.25 39.79
C ILE A 128 -29.45 -15.17 40.98
N THR A 129 -28.59 -16.19 40.80
CA THR A 129 -28.22 -17.09 41.91
C THR A 129 -27.43 -16.38 43.00
N ALA A 130 -26.56 -15.43 42.65
CA ALA A 130 -25.84 -14.61 43.62
C ALA A 130 -26.79 -13.75 44.48
N ILE A 131 -27.79 -13.11 43.86
CA ILE A 131 -28.78 -12.29 44.57
C ILE A 131 -29.61 -13.15 45.53
N VAL A 132 -30.08 -14.32 45.07
CA VAL A 132 -30.86 -15.24 45.92
C VAL A 132 -30.04 -15.72 47.13
N SER A 133 -28.75 -16.03 46.94
CA SER A 133 -27.86 -16.42 48.03
C SER A 133 -27.72 -15.30 49.09
N ILE A 134 -27.55 -14.05 48.65
CA ILE A 134 -27.46 -12.89 49.55
C ILE A 134 -28.76 -12.72 50.34
N LEU A 135 -29.91 -12.77 49.66
CA LEU A 135 -31.22 -12.63 50.32
C LEU A 135 -31.47 -13.74 51.35
N LEU A 136 -31.10 -14.98 51.04
CA LEU A 136 -31.25 -16.11 51.95
C LEU A 136 -30.40 -15.92 53.22
N ASN A 137 -29.15 -15.47 53.05
CA ASN A 137 -28.27 -15.14 54.18
C ASN A 137 -28.84 -14.01 55.05
N LEU A 138 -29.39 -12.95 54.44
CA LEU A 138 -30.03 -11.85 55.19
C LEU A 138 -31.26 -12.31 55.99
N VAL A 139 -32.07 -13.19 55.41
CA VAL A 139 -33.24 -13.78 56.11
C VAL A 139 -32.78 -14.64 57.29
N LEU A 140 -31.77 -15.48 57.10
CA LEU A 140 -31.17 -16.30 58.17
C LEU A 140 -30.59 -15.44 59.29
N LEU A 141 -29.88 -14.36 58.94
CA LEU A 141 -29.34 -13.39 59.90
C LEU A 141 -30.45 -12.71 60.68
N ARG A 142 -31.53 -12.30 60.00
CA ARG A 142 -32.69 -11.68 60.66
C ARG A 142 -33.36 -12.64 61.64
N ILE A 143 -33.59 -13.89 61.25
CA ILE A 143 -34.18 -14.91 62.14
C ILE A 143 -33.29 -15.13 63.37
N ARG A 144 -31.97 -15.21 63.18
CA ARG A 144 -31.01 -15.39 64.29
C ARG A 144 -30.89 -14.18 65.22
N LEU A 145 -31.08 -12.96 64.71
CA LEU A 145 -31.05 -11.72 65.51
C LEU A 145 -32.38 -11.41 66.20
N THR A 146 -33.47 -12.05 65.79
CA THR A 146 -34.83 -11.84 66.35
C THR A 146 -35.17 -12.89 67.43
N PHE A 147 -34.29 -13.88 67.65
CA PHE A 147 -34.36 -14.89 68.70
C PHE A 147 -33.26 -14.62 69.74
#